data_AF-A0A1Y3VFS2-F1
#
_entry.id   AF-A0A1Y3VFS2-F1
#
_cell.length_a   1.000
_cell.length_b   1.000
_cell.length_c   1.000
_cell.angle_alpha   90.00
_cell.angle_beta   90.00
_cell.angle_gamma   90.00
#
_symmetry.space_group_name_H-M   'P 1'
#
loop_
_entity.id
_entity.type
_entity.pdbx_description
1 polymer ?
#
loop_
_entity_poly.entity_id
_entity_poly.type
_entity_poly.pdbx_seq_one_letter_code
_entity_poly.pdbx_strand_id
1 'polypeptide(L)' 'MALTIDPGRCPQSHRCPLIAICPVEAISQEGFSLPKIDPELCIECGQCMEHCGRQAVYKAEQHG' A
#
# COMPACT_ATOMS: atom_id res chain seq x y z
N MET A 1 -1.97 5.96 12.68
CA MET A 1 -0.73 5.67 11.92
C MET A 1 -1.12 5.39 10.47
N ALA A 2 -0.18 5.22 9.54
CA ALA A 2 -0.51 4.79 8.18
C ALA A 2 -0.01 3.37 7.91
N LEU A 3 -0.64 2.71 6.95
CA LEU A 3 -0.14 1.46 6.39
C LEU A 3 1.08 1.75 5.49
N THR A 4 2.00 0.80 5.42
CA THR A 4 3.25 0.90 4.65
C THR A 4 3.37 -0.28 3.69
N ILE A 5 4.09 -0.10 2.57
CA ILE A 5 4.35 -1.15 1.59
C ILE A 5 5.82 -1.58 1.66
N ASP A 6 6.05 -2.88 1.81
CA ASP A 6 7.36 -3.52 1.85
C ASP A 6 7.93 -3.64 0.42
N PRO A 7 9.05 -2.96 0.10
CA PRO A 7 9.68 -3.03 -1.22
C PRO A 7 10.31 -4.39 -1.55
N GLY A 8 10.65 -5.19 -0.53
CA GLY A 8 11.16 -6.56 -0.70
C GLY A 8 10.06 -7.56 -1.06
N ARG A 9 8.80 -7.28 -0.69
CA ARG A 9 7.64 -8.12 -1.09
C ARG A 9 6.91 -7.60 -2.33
N CYS A 10 6.92 -6.29 -2.55
CA CYS A 10 6.28 -5.67 -3.69
C CYS A 10 7.15 -5.83 -4.96
N PRO A 11 6.65 -6.47 -6.04
CA PRO A 11 7.45 -6.77 -7.22
C PRO A 11 7.72 -5.57 -8.12
N GLN A 12 7.05 -4.43 -7.92
CA GLN A 12 7.27 -3.19 -8.68
C GLN A 12 7.26 -3.39 -10.22
N SER A 13 6.39 -4.29 -10.68
CA SER A 13 6.37 -4.78 -12.07
C SER A 13 5.06 -4.45 -12.82
N HIS A 14 4.11 -3.82 -12.14
CA HIS A 14 2.79 -3.52 -12.68
C HIS A 14 2.21 -2.27 -12.01
N ARG A 15 1.17 -1.72 -12.63
CA ARG A 15 0.36 -0.70 -11.99
C ARG A 15 -0.42 -1.31 -10.84
N CYS A 16 -0.23 -0.79 -9.63
CA CYS A 16 -0.74 -1.38 -8.41
C CYS A 16 -2.27 -1.35 -8.40
N PRO A 17 -2.94 -2.51 -8.26
CA PRO A 17 -4.40 -2.56 -8.21
C PRO A 17 -4.97 -1.89 -6.96
N LEU A 18 -4.15 -1.75 -5.90
CA LEU A 18 -4.56 -1.15 -4.63
C LEU A 18 -4.94 0.33 -4.77
N ILE A 19 -4.44 1.02 -5.81
CA ILE A 19 -4.80 2.41 -6.13
C ILE A 19 -6.31 2.55 -6.30
N ALA A 20 -6.94 1.63 -7.04
CA ALA A 20 -8.38 1.66 -7.30
C ALA A 20 -9.21 1.12 -6.13
N ILE A 21 -8.59 0.39 -5.20
CA ILE A 21 -9.25 -0.23 -4.05
C ILE A 21 -9.31 0.74 -2.86
N CYS A 22 -8.37 1.68 -2.75
CA CYS A 22 -8.33 2.61 -1.64
C CYS A 22 -9.54 3.56 -1.66
N PRO A 23 -10.44 3.52 -0.65
CA PRO A 23 -11.67 4.31 -0.68
C PRO A 23 -11.46 5.81 -0.48
N VAL A 24 -10.24 6.20 -0.06
CA VAL A 24 -9.84 7.57 0.26
C VAL A 24 -8.68 8.06 -0.62
N GLU A 25 -8.38 7.32 -1.70
CA GLU A 25 -7.36 7.69 -2.69
C GLU A 25 -5.95 7.93 -2.10
N ALA A 26 -5.65 7.33 -0.94
CA ALA A 26 -4.37 7.50 -0.26
C ALA A 26 -3.20 6.78 -0.95
N ILE A 27 -3.43 6.01 -2.03
CA ILE A 27 -2.38 5.19 -2.67
C ILE A 27 -2.06 5.76 -4.04
N SER A 28 -0.80 6.14 -4.24
CA SER A 28 -0.28 6.65 -5.52
C SER A 28 0.89 5.80 -6.03
N GLN A 29 1.17 5.87 -7.33
CA GLN A 29 2.29 5.17 -7.94
C GLN A 29 2.78 5.91 -9.19
N GLU A 30 4.11 5.99 -9.35
CA GLU A 30 4.75 6.56 -10.52
C GLU A 30 5.22 5.42 -11.44
N GLY A 31 4.59 5.24 -12.61
CA GLY A 31 4.88 4.09 -13.48
C GLY A 31 4.65 2.76 -12.75
N PHE A 32 5.68 1.91 -12.69
CA PHE A 32 5.67 0.64 -11.94
C PHE A 32 6.50 0.68 -10.65
N SER A 33 6.94 1.87 -10.21
CA SER A 33 7.68 2.03 -8.95
C SER A 33 6.87 1.56 -7.74
N LEU A 34 7.53 1.49 -6.58
CA LEU A 34 6.87 1.19 -5.31
C LEU A 34 5.68 2.15 -5.08
N PRO A 35 4.46 1.64 -4.85
CA PRO A 35 3.34 2.50 -4.51
C PRO A 35 3.56 3.16 -3.16
N LYS A 36 3.13 4.40 -3.03
CA LYS A 36 3.25 5.21 -1.82
C LYS A 36 1.87 5.37 -1.19
N ILE A 37 1.80 5.20 0.13
CA ILE A 37 0.61 5.45 0.92
C ILE A 37 0.78 6.82 1.59
N ASP A 38 -0.13 7.74 1.31
CA ASP A 38 -0.21 9.04 1.95
C ASP A 38 -0.73 8.87 3.39
N PRO A 39 0.08 9.21 4.41
CA PRO A 39 -0.31 9.04 5.79
C PRO A 39 -1.37 10.02 6.28
N GLU A 40 -1.57 11.15 5.60
CA GLU A 40 -2.60 12.14 5.96
C GLU A 40 -3.99 11.70 5.48
N LEU A 41 -4.05 10.91 4.41
CA LEU A 41 -5.29 10.38 3.84
C LEU A 41 -5.64 8.98 4.36
N CYS A 42 -4.64 8.19 4.78
CA CYS A 42 -4.86 6.80 5.17
C CYS A 42 -5.75 6.68 6.43
N ILE A 43 -6.94 6.11 6.26
CA ILE A 43 -7.89 5.82 7.36
C ILE A 43 -7.73 4.44 8.00
N GLU A 44 -6.61 3.75 7.71
CA GLU A 44 -6.30 2.41 8.25
C GLU A 44 -7.40 1.34 8.01
N CYS A 45 -8.18 1.45 6.94
CA CYS A 45 -9.30 0.55 6.65
C CYS A 45 -8.92 -0.92 6.36
N GLY A 46 -7.64 -1.22 6.09
CA GLY A 46 -7.14 -2.58 5.89
C GLY A 46 -7.40 -3.19 4.50
N GLN A 47 -8.22 -2.60 3.63
CA GLN A 47 -8.54 -3.18 2.33
C GLN A 47 -7.31 -3.44 1.45
N CYS A 48 -6.32 -2.55 1.48
CA CYS A 48 -5.08 -2.75 0.74
C CYS A 48 -4.24 -3.93 1.25
N MET A 49 -4.37 -4.31 2.52
CA MET A 49 -3.76 -5.51 3.08
C MET A 49 -4.46 -6.78 2.58
N GLU A 50 -5.78 -6.78 2.55
CA GLU A 50 -6.59 -7.93 2.11
C GLU A 50 -6.44 -8.22 0.61
N HIS A 51 -6.36 -7.18 -0.21
CA HIS A 51 -6.32 -7.32 -1.67
C HIS A 51 -4.91 -7.40 -2.27
N CYS A 52 -3.86 -7.17 -1.49
CA CYS A 52 -2.50 -7.33 -1.98
C CYS A 52 -2.13 -8.83 -2.03
N GLY A 53 -2.17 -9.44 -3.22
CA GLY A 53 -1.80 -10.86 -3.40
C GLY A 53 -0.35 -11.19 -3.03
N ARG A 54 0.52 -10.18 -2.83
CA ARG A 54 1.90 -10.34 -2.35
C ARG A 54 2.05 -10.09 -0.85
N GLN A 55 0.97 -9.73 -0.16
CA GLN A 55 0.96 -9.40 1.27
C GLN A 55 2.09 -8.44 1.64
N ALA A 56 2.29 -7.43 0.77
CA ALA A 56 3.35 -6.44 0.90
C ALA A 56 2.94 -5.26 1.78
N VAL A 57 1.66 -5.14 2.15
CA VAL A 57 1.16 -4.03 2.98
C VAL A 57 1.13 -4.44 4.45
N TYR A 58 1.64 -3.60 5.35
CA TYR A 58 1.73 -3.85 6.78
C TYR A 58 1.56 -2.57 7.62
N LYS A 59 1.31 -2.71 8.92
CA LYS A 59 1.31 -1.59 9.87
C LYS A 59 2.74 -1.26 10.31
N ALA A 60 3.12 0.02 10.22
CA ALA A 60 4.48 0.47 10.55
C ALA A 60 4.91 0.16 12.00
N GLU A 61 3.98 -0.06 12.93
CA GLU A 61 4.26 -0.32 14.35
C GLU A 61 4.60 -1.79 14.68
N GLN A 62 4.60 -2.70 13.69
CA GLN A 62 4.79 -4.14 13.92
C GLN A 62 6.21 -4.65 13.61
N HIS A 63 7.18 -3.76 13.39
CA HIS A 63 8.59 -4.13 13.30
C HIS A 63 9.39 -3.42 14.40
N GLY A 64 9.38 -4.05 15.58
CA GLY A 64 10.43 -3.88 16.59
C GLY A 64 11.66 -4.71 16.24
#